data_AF-A0AAN6ILG6-F1
#
_entry.id   AF-A0AAN6ILG6-F1
#
_cell.length_a   1.000
_cell.length_b   1.000
_cell.length_c   1.000
_cell.angle_alpha   90.00
_cell.angle_beta   90.00
_cell.angle_gamma   90.00
#
_symmetry.space_group_name_H-M   'P 1'
#
loop_
_entity.id
_entity.type
_entity.pdbx_description
1 polymer ?
#
loop_
_entity_poly.entity_id
_entity_poly.type
_entity_poly.pdbx_seq_one_letter_code
_entity_poly.pdbx_strand_id
1 'polypeptide(L)'
;MLPRSTVSKAQSLARLGAVPSSVLATAALRAALLHTLKPRQSSAAAATVSSGDSTATGSTASAAAAAVQALAPLDTFLRRHNGPRDSDIESMLQALGFQTLDEMISATVPDSIRLTEPLHIADGEYAEKELLAKLKQIAQKNKIYRSFIGTGYSDVVVPPVILRNILENPGWYTQYTPYQPEISQGRLESLLNFQTVITDLTGLPATNASLLDEGTAAGEALVVCLGSARKKTRNVFFADENCHPQTLAVLHTRAEGFGAEIVVGDYKTFDFASLGDRLAGALVS
;
A
#
# COMPACT_ATOMS: atom_id res chain seq x y z
N MET A 1 37.18 14.95 4.66
CA MET A 1 36.64 15.64 5.85
C MET A 1 37.31 17.01 5.91
N LEU A 2 36.51 18.09 6.03
CA LEU A 2 36.85 19.54 6.04
C LEU A 2 37.22 20.22 4.69
N PRO A 3 36.90 21.53 4.49
CA PRO A 3 35.69 22.25 4.89
C PRO A 3 35.11 23.21 3.81
N ARG A 4 33.87 23.67 4.05
CA ARG A 4 33.22 24.82 3.38
C ARG A 4 33.62 26.13 4.07
N SER A 5 33.90 27.19 3.30
CA SER A 5 33.47 28.57 3.62
C SER A 5 33.77 29.59 2.49
N THR A 6 32.68 30.15 1.93
CA THR A 6 32.42 31.60 1.68
C THR A 6 33.34 32.42 0.74
N VAL A 7 32.94 33.40 -0.08
CA VAL A 7 31.71 34.15 -0.43
C VAL A 7 32.14 35.08 -1.60
N SER A 8 31.27 35.35 -2.60
CA SER A 8 31.07 36.69 -3.23
C SER A 8 30.08 36.55 -4.40
N LYS A 9 28.79 36.88 -4.21
CA LYS A 9 28.15 38.17 -4.55
C LYS A 9 28.32 38.60 -6.02
N ALA A 10 27.25 38.39 -6.80
CA ALA A 10 26.80 39.32 -7.83
C ALA A 10 25.26 39.40 -7.78
N GLN A 11 24.77 40.54 -7.32
CA GLN A 11 23.42 41.09 -7.56
C GLN A 11 23.37 41.49 -9.06
N SER A 12 22.26 41.67 -9.80
CA SER A 12 20.91 42.17 -9.53
C SER A 12 20.13 42.03 -10.86
N LEU A 13 18.84 41.71 -10.85
CA LEU A 13 17.78 42.62 -11.32
C LEU A 13 16.41 41.93 -11.35
N ALA A 14 15.48 42.60 -10.65
CA ALA A 14 14.09 42.27 -10.46
C ALA A 14 13.25 42.41 -11.73
N ARG A 15 12.11 41.70 -11.77
CA ARG A 15 10.81 42.27 -12.19
C ARG A 15 9.68 41.62 -11.39
N LEU A 16 8.97 42.46 -10.64
CA LEU A 16 7.77 42.15 -9.87
C LEU A 16 6.58 41.87 -10.82
N GLY A 17 5.79 40.85 -10.48
CA GLY A 17 4.40 40.71 -10.91
C GLY A 17 3.55 40.42 -9.68
N ALA A 18 2.74 41.38 -9.26
CA ALA A 18 1.84 41.31 -8.11
C ALA A 18 0.60 40.44 -8.42
N VAL A 19 0.13 39.67 -7.44
CA VAL A 19 -1.14 38.92 -7.47
C VAL A 19 -1.99 39.35 -6.26
N PRO A 20 -3.32 39.53 -6.37
CA PRO A 20 -4.08 40.34 -5.44
C PRO A 20 -4.48 39.65 -4.12
N SER A 21 -4.49 40.47 -3.06
CA SER A 21 -4.74 40.16 -1.66
C SER A 21 -6.23 40.06 -1.29
N SER A 22 -6.98 39.07 -1.79
CA SER A 22 -8.39 38.87 -1.40
C SER A 22 -8.78 37.48 -0.89
N VAL A 23 -7.85 36.51 -0.83
CA VAL A 23 -8.15 35.14 -0.36
C VAL A 23 -7.64 34.87 1.07
N LEU A 24 -6.77 35.73 1.62
CA LEU A 24 -6.24 35.56 2.99
C LEU A 24 -7.18 36.02 4.12
N ALA A 25 -8.25 36.76 3.83
CA ALA A 25 -9.11 37.35 4.86
C ALA A 25 -10.19 36.41 5.42
N THR A 26 -10.47 35.28 4.76
CA THR A 26 -11.59 34.39 5.14
C THR A 26 -11.17 33.23 6.06
N ALA A 27 -9.87 32.92 6.15
CA ALA A 27 -9.35 31.85 7.01
C ALA A 27 -9.09 32.30 8.46
N ALA A 28 -8.78 33.59 8.68
CA ALA A 28 -8.48 34.13 10.01
C ALA A 28 -9.74 34.35 10.88
N LEU A 29 -10.92 34.53 10.28
CA LEU A 29 -12.16 34.83 11.02
C LEU A 29 -12.84 33.58 11.61
N ARG A 30 -12.53 32.38 11.13
CA ARG A 30 -13.09 31.11 11.65
C ARG A 30 -12.34 30.54 12.85
N ALA A 31 -11.11 30.99 13.08
CA ALA A 31 -10.28 30.54 14.21
C ALA A 31 -10.54 31.33 15.52
N ALA A 32 -11.23 32.48 15.45
CA ALA A 32 -11.41 33.38 16.59
C ALA A 32 -12.71 33.17 17.40
N LEU A 33 -13.58 32.22 17.02
CA LEU A 33 -14.88 32.02 17.70
C LEU A 33 -14.97 30.79 18.62
N LEU A 34 -13.87 30.04 18.80
CA LEU A 34 -13.84 28.80 19.61
C LEU A 34 -12.98 28.91 20.88
N HIS A 35 -12.62 30.12 21.31
CA HIS A 35 -11.78 30.36 22.50
C HIS A 35 -12.44 31.18 23.62
N THR A 36 -13.76 31.07 23.77
CA THR A 36 -14.49 31.68 24.89
C THR A 36 -15.43 30.69 25.56
N LEU A 37 -14.90 29.57 26.05
CA LEU A 37 -15.56 28.80 27.10
C LEU A 37 -14.55 28.54 28.23
N LYS A 38 -14.60 29.40 29.26
CA LYS A 38 -13.95 29.17 30.55
C LYS A 38 -14.53 27.89 31.19
N PRO A 39 -13.71 27.03 31.82
CA PRO A 39 -14.22 25.93 32.62
C PRO A 39 -14.95 26.52 33.85
N ARG A 40 -16.22 26.14 34.01
CA ARG A 40 -17.07 26.54 35.13
C ARG A 40 -16.59 25.76 36.37
N GLN A 41 -16.08 26.47 37.37
CA GLN A 41 -15.80 25.90 38.69
C GLN A 41 -17.13 25.50 39.34
N SER A 42 -17.36 24.19 39.50
CA SER A 42 -18.44 23.70 40.35
C SER A 42 -17.97 23.70 41.80
N SER A 43 -18.56 24.61 42.58
CA SER A 43 -18.53 24.62 44.04
C SER A 43 -18.89 23.24 44.60
N ALA A 44 -17.98 22.65 45.38
CA ALA A 44 -18.26 21.50 46.22
C ALA A 44 -19.29 21.91 47.30
N ALA A 45 -20.48 21.33 47.26
CA ALA A 45 -21.40 21.34 48.38
C ALA A 45 -21.02 20.19 49.32
N ALA A 46 -20.61 20.54 50.53
CA ALA A 46 -20.33 19.62 51.60
C ALA A 46 -21.61 18.85 51.98
N ALA A 47 -21.55 17.51 51.92
CA ALA A 47 -22.47 16.63 52.60
C ALA A 47 -21.65 15.74 53.54
N THR A 48 -21.70 16.09 54.82
CA THR A 48 -21.29 15.26 55.95
C THR A 48 -22.10 13.97 55.98
N VAL A 49 -21.44 12.82 55.82
CA VAL A 49 -21.97 11.51 56.24
C VAL A 49 -20.87 10.76 56.98
N SER A 50 -21.27 10.20 58.12
CA SER A 50 -20.46 9.69 59.21
C SER A 50 -19.61 8.47 58.87
N SER A 51 -18.52 8.36 59.62
CA SER A 51 -17.66 7.21 59.85
C SER A 51 -18.41 5.86 59.90
N GLY A 52 -17.96 4.93 59.05
CA GLY A 52 -18.17 3.50 59.15
C GLY A 52 -16.96 2.81 58.55
N ASP A 53 -16.08 2.32 59.43
CA ASP A 53 -14.85 1.63 59.12
C ASP A 53 -15.17 0.27 58.47
N SER A 54 -14.69 0.03 57.25
CA SER A 54 -14.52 -1.30 56.65
C SER A 54 -13.77 -1.16 55.32
N THR A 55 -12.55 -1.66 55.30
CA THR A 55 -11.68 -1.90 54.15
C THR A 55 -12.44 -2.43 52.92
N ALA A 56 -12.68 -1.56 51.93
CA ALA A 56 -13.19 -1.90 50.61
C ALA A 56 -12.26 -1.34 49.52
N THR A 57 -11.01 -1.82 49.49
CA THR A 57 -10.03 -1.51 48.44
C THR A 57 -10.34 -2.16 47.08
N GLY A 58 -11.47 -2.86 46.93
CA GLY A 58 -11.91 -3.50 45.67
C GLY A 58 -13.00 -2.77 44.86
N SER A 59 -13.66 -1.76 45.43
CA SER A 59 -14.86 -1.14 44.79
C SER A 59 -14.52 -0.04 43.78
N THR A 60 -13.44 0.71 44.02
CA THR A 60 -13.05 1.85 43.17
C THR A 60 -12.50 1.42 41.81
N ALA A 61 -11.81 0.28 41.73
CA ALA A 61 -11.31 -0.26 40.45
C ALA A 61 -12.45 -0.72 39.52
N SER A 62 -13.52 -1.29 40.08
CA SER A 62 -14.70 -1.72 39.34
C SER A 62 -15.53 -0.53 38.83
N ALA A 63 -15.72 0.50 39.65
CA ALA A 63 -16.43 1.72 39.24
C ALA A 63 -15.65 2.52 38.17
N ALA A 64 -14.32 2.57 38.27
CA ALA A 64 -13.46 3.19 37.27
C ALA A 64 -13.47 2.41 35.94
N ALA A 65 -13.40 1.08 35.98
CA ALA A 65 -13.52 0.25 34.78
C ALA A 65 -14.90 0.39 34.11
N ALA A 66 -15.97 0.43 34.88
CA ALA A 66 -17.33 0.67 34.36
C ALA A 66 -17.49 2.06 33.73
N ALA A 67 -16.88 3.09 34.31
CA ALA A 67 -16.88 4.45 33.74
C ALA A 67 -16.05 4.55 32.45
N VAL A 68 -14.93 3.83 32.36
CA VAL A 68 -14.11 3.72 31.13
C VAL A 68 -14.89 2.97 30.04
N GLN A 69 -15.60 1.90 30.39
CA GLN A 69 -16.47 1.16 29.46
C GLN A 69 -17.63 2.03 28.94
N ALA A 70 -18.22 2.86 29.81
CA ALA A 70 -19.30 3.78 29.43
C ALA A 70 -18.85 4.89 28.46
N LEU A 71 -17.56 5.19 28.42
CA LEU A 71 -16.94 6.14 27.50
C LEU A 71 -16.19 5.45 26.35
N ALA A 72 -16.36 4.14 26.19
CA ALA A 72 -15.71 3.39 25.12
C ALA A 72 -16.16 3.94 23.74
N PRO A 73 -15.24 4.03 22.75
CA PRO A 73 -15.59 4.50 21.42
C PRO A 73 -16.68 3.63 20.79
N LEU A 74 -17.81 4.26 20.43
CA LEU A 74 -18.92 3.56 19.77
C LEU A 74 -18.66 3.27 18.27
N ASP A 75 -17.67 3.94 17.68
CA ASP A 75 -17.28 3.77 16.28
C ASP A 75 -16.13 2.76 16.15
N THR A 76 -16.46 1.48 16.27
CA THR A 76 -15.53 0.37 16.06
C THR A 76 -15.55 -0.08 14.59
N PHE A 77 -14.37 -0.36 14.04
CA PHE A 77 -14.24 -0.80 12.64
C PHE A 77 -14.81 -2.21 12.43
N LEU A 78 -14.66 -3.11 13.41
CA LEU A 78 -15.14 -4.50 13.34
C LEU A 78 -16.61 -4.62 12.93
N ARG A 79 -17.48 -3.75 13.46
CA ARG A 79 -18.91 -3.76 13.15
C ARG A 79 -19.23 -3.38 11.70
N ARG A 80 -18.34 -2.61 11.04
CA ARG A 80 -18.47 -2.21 9.63
C ARG A 80 -17.80 -3.20 8.68
N HIS A 81 -16.76 -3.90 9.15
CA HIS A 81 -16.05 -4.92 8.40
C HIS A 81 -16.80 -6.26 8.38
N ASN A 82 -17.27 -6.72 9.55
CA ASN A 82 -17.99 -7.98 9.67
C ASN A 82 -19.46 -7.78 9.28
N GLY A 83 -19.90 -8.53 8.26
CA GLY A 83 -21.27 -8.50 7.76
C GLY A 83 -22.30 -9.06 8.76
N PRO A 84 -22.17 -10.32 9.20
CA PRO A 84 -23.13 -10.95 10.11
C PRO A 84 -23.30 -10.19 11.42
N ARG A 85 -24.55 -10.05 11.86
CA ARG A 85 -24.91 -9.54 13.19
C ARG A 85 -25.07 -10.69 14.17
N ASP A 86 -25.16 -10.38 15.45
CA ASP A 86 -25.25 -11.39 16.51
C ASP A 86 -26.41 -12.37 16.27
N SER A 87 -27.57 -11.88 15.83
CA SER A 87 -28.73 -12.71 15.45
C SER A 87 -28.48 -13.61 14.23
N ASP A 88 -27.69 -13.13 13.27
CA ASP A 88 -27.31 -13.92 12.09
C ASP A 88 -26.33 -15.02 12.49
N ILE A 89 -25.36 -14.70 13.36
CA ILE A 89 -24.39 -15.64 13.92
C ILE A 89 -25.11 -16.76 14.66
N GLU A 90 -26.05 -16.43 15.56
CA GLU A 90 -26.87 -17.42 16.27
C GLU A 90 -27.64 -18.34 15.30
N SER A 91 -28.28 -17.76 14.29
CA SER A 91 -29.03 -18.52 13.28
C SER A 91 -28.12 -19.44 12.45
N MET A 92 -26.94 -18.96 12.07
CA MET A 92 -25.94 -19.73 11.33
C MET A 92 -25.36 -20.88 12.17
N LEU A 93 -25.04 -20.62 13.43
CA LEU A 93 -24.56 -21.65 14.37
C LEU A 93 -25.60 -22.75 14.57
N GLN A 94 -26.87 -22.37 14.76
CA GLN A 94 -27.96 -23.33 14.89
C GLN A 94 -28.11 -24.21 13.64
N ALA A 95 -28.01 -23.63 12.44
CA ALA A 95 -28.06 -24.38 11.19
C ALA A 95 -26.90 -25.38 11.04
N LEU A 96 -25.73 -25.07 11.62
CA LEU A 96 -24.56 -25.93 11.62
C LEU A 96 -24.52 -26.91 12.81
N GLY A 97 -25.42 -26.77 13.78
CA GLY A 97 -25.49 -27.64 14.97
C GLY A 97 -24.52 -27.27 16.09
N PHE A 98 -24.00 -26.05 16.12
CA PHE A 98 -23.10 -25.54 17.18
C PHE A 98 -23.82 -24.55 18.10
N GLN A 99 -23.38 -24.46 19.36
CA GLN A 99 -23.93 -23.49 20.33
C GLN A 99 -23.14 -22.19 20.37
N THR A 100 -21.83 -22.23 20.05
CA THR A 100 -20.94 -21.06 20.10
C THR A 100 -19.94 -21.07 18.95
N LEU A 101 -19.40 -19.89 18.62
CA LEU A 101 -18.29 -19.76 17.68
C LEU A 101 -17.05 -20.52 18.16
N ASP A 102 -16.76 -20.52 19.47
CA ASP A 102 -15.59 -21.22 20.02
C ASP A 102 -15.69 -22.74 19.85
N GLU A 103 -16.89 -23.31 20.02
CA GLU A 103 -17.15 -24.73 19.76
C GLU A 103 -16.92 -25.07 18.29
N MET A 104 -17.48 -24.27 17.37
CA MET A 104 -17.30 -24.44 15.92
C MET A 104 -15.81 -24.35 15.52
N ILE A 105 -15.07 -23.37 16.06
CA ILE A 105 -13.64 -23.20 15.78
C ILE A 105 -12.85 -24.40 16.29
N SER A 106 -13.14 -24.87 17.51
CA SER A 106 -12.44 -26.02 18.11
C SER A 106 -12.70 -27.33 17.36
N ALA A 107 -13.89 -27.49 16.77
CA ALA A 107 -14.20 -28.62 15.90
C ALA A 107 -13.53 -28.52 14.50
N THR A 108 -13.18 -27.31 14.06
CA THR A 108 -12.65 -27.05 12.70
C THR A 108 -11.12 -27.02 12.66
N VAL A 109 -10.48 -26.38 13.64
CA VAL A 109 -9.04 -26.15 13.67
C VAL A 109 -8.39 -27.14 14.64
N PRO A 110 -7.47 -28.01 14.18
CA PRO A 110 -6.77 -28.94 15.07
C PRO A 110 -5.98 -28.22 16.16
N ASP A 111 -6.10 -28.71 17.40
CA ASP A 111 -5.42 -28.12 18.57
C ASP A 111 -3.89 -28.07 18.42
N SER A 112 -3.31 -29.01 17.66
CA SER A 112 -1.85 -29.09 17.45
C SER A 112 -1.24 -27.87 16.73
N ILE A 113 -2.06 -27.10 16.01
CA ILE A 113 -1.62 -25.91 15.26
C ILE A 113 -2.32 -24.63 15.73
N ARG A 114 -3.22 -24.73 16.73
CA ARG A 114 -3.98 -23.58 17.23
C ARG A 114 -3.09 -22.73 18.12
N LEU A 115 -3.12 -21.41 17.89
CA LEU A 115 -2.49 -20.45 18.81
C LEU A 115 -3.15 -20.53 20.18
N THR A 116 -2.35 -20.75 21.22
CA THR A 116 -2.81 -20.84 22.61
C THR A 116 -2.94 -19.48 23.29
N GLU A 117 -2.38 -18.43 22.68
CA GLU A 117 -2.39 -17.07 23.22
C GLU A 117 -2.93 -16.08 22.17
N PRO A 118 -3.59 -14.99 22.61
CA PRO A 118 -4.01 -13.92 21.71
C PRO A 118 -2.84 -13.29 20.95
N LEU A 119 -3.09 -12.81 19.73
CA LEU A 119 -2.08 -12.10 18.96
C LEU A 119 -1.68 -10.81 19.67
N HIS A 120 -0.39 -10.65 19.97
CA HIS A 120 0.14 -9.42 20.53
C HIS A 120 0.32 -8.35 19.44
N ILE A 121 -0.60 -7.39 19.38
CA ILE A 121 -0.51 -6.21 18.51
C ILE A 121 -0.09 -5.03 19.37
N ALA A 122 1.15 -4.55 19.18
CA ALA A 122 1.85 -3.60 20.07
C ALA A 122 1.17 -2.24 20.30
N ASP A 123 0.07 -1.99 19.61
CA ASP A 123 -0.60 -0.70 19.50
C ASP A 123 -2.12 -0.78 19.67
N GLY A 124 -2.67 -1.98 19.93
CA GLY A 124 -4.09 -2.23 20.16
C GLY A 124 -4.99 -1.91 18.96
N GLU A 125 -6.28 -1.71 19.25
CA GLU A 125 -7.30 -1.35 18.26
C GLU A 125 -7.42 0.18 18.12
N TYR A 126 -7.72 0.64 16.90
CA TYR A 126 -7.95 2.05 16.61
C TYR A 126 -9.36 2.25 16.05
N ALA A 127 -10.02 3.35 16.44
CA ALA A 127 -11.13 3.85 15.64
C ALA A 127 -10.59 4.35 14.28
N GLU A 128 -11.41 4.33 13.23
CA GLU A 128 -10.97 4.69 11.87
C GLU A 128 -10.35 6.10 11.81
N LYS A 129 -10.97 7.07 12.48
CA LYS A 129 -10.47 8.44 12.53
C LYS A 129 -9.09 8.55 13.20
N GLU A 130 -8.87 7.77 14.25
CA GLU A 130 -7.60 7.74 14.97
C GLU A 130 -6.51 7.09 14.12
N LEU A 131 -6.85 5.99 13.44
CA LEU A 131 -5.94 5.31 12.50
C LEU A 131 -5.51 6.26 11.38
N LEU A 132 -6.45 6.97 10.76
CA LEU A 132 -6.15 7.95 9.72
C LEU A 132 -5.26 9.09 10.23
N ALA A 133 -5.51 9.59 11.45
CA ALA A 133 -4.66 10.61 12.06
C ALA A 133 -3.23 10.10 12.31
N LYS A 134 -3.09 8.87 12.81
CA LYS A 134 -1.79 8.21 13.04
C LYS A 134 -1.04 7.98 11.73
N LEU A 135 -1.71 7.43 10.71
CA LEU A 135 -1.12 7.23 9.38
C LEU A 135 -0.67 8.55 8.76
N LYS A 136 -1.44 9.63 8.94
CA LYS A 136 -1.05 10.97 8.48
C LYS A 136 0.20 11.48 9.17
N GLN A 137 0.35 11.26 10.48
CA GLN A 137 1.57 11.63 11.21
C GLN A 137 2.79 10.85 10.72
N ILE A 138 2.63 9.57 10.37
CA ILE A 138 3.70 8.76 9.78
C ILE A 138 4.04 9.29 8.39
N ALA A 139 3.04 9.50 7.53
CA ALA A 139 3.21 10.01 6.17
C ALA A 139 3.89 11.38 6.13
N GLN A 140 3.65 12.25 7.11
CA GLN A 140 4.31 13.56 7.24
C GLN A 140 5.83 13.48 7.46
N LYS A 141 6.36 12.32 7.83
CA LYS A 141 7.82 12.09 7.93
C LYS A 141 8.47 11.96 6.55
N ASN A 142 7.70 11.60 5.52
CA ASN A 142 8.19 11.49 4.15
C ASN A 142 8.45 12.88 3.57
N LYS A 143 9.53 13.00 2.78
CA LYS A 143 9.89 14.24 2.08
C LYS A 143 9.62 14.07 0.60
N ILE A 144 8.70 14.87 0.06
CA ILE A 144 8.35 14.86 -1.36
C ILE A 144 9.35 15.77 -2.10
N TYR A 145 10.24 15.16 -2.88
CA TYR A 145 11.20 15.86 -3.72
C TYR A 145 10.77 15.81 -5.19
N ARG A 146 11.31 16.73 -6.00
CA ARG A 146 11.34 16.55 -7.45
C ARG A 146 12.48 15.60 -7.77
N SER A 147 12.16 14.35 -8.04
CA SER A 147 13.13 13.28 -8.24
C SER A 147 13.42 13.10 -9.73
N PHE A 148 14.66 13.37 -10.14
CA PHE A 148 15.17 13.10 -11.49
C PHE A 148 16.18 11.94 -11.48
N ILE A 149 15.95 10.96 -10.60
CA ILE A 149 16.80 9.77 -10.48
C ILE A 149 16.63 8.86 -11.72
N GLY A 150 15.41 8.80 -12.26
CA GLY A 150 15.10 7.94 -13.40
C GLY A 150 15.05 6.48 -12.99
N THR A 151 15.88 5.64 -13.63
CA THR A 151 16.01 4.20 -13.32
C THR A 151 14.66 3.47 -13.29
N GLY A 152 13.83 3.64 -14.32
CA GLY A 152 12.54 2.98 -14.47
C GLY A 152 11.35 3.69 -13.82
N TYR A 153 11.58 4.74 -13.03
CA TYR A 153 10.51 5.52 -12.39
C TYR A 153 10.62 7.00 -12.74
N SER A 154 9.56 7.52 -13.36
CA SER A 154 9.44 8.93 -13.73
C SER A 154 8.15 9.51 -13.17
N ASP A 155 8.22 10.75 -12.67
CA ASP A 155 7.03 11.45 -12.17
C ASP A 155 6.07 11.76 -13.32
N VAL A 156 4.76 11.64 -13.06
CA VAL A 156 3.71 11.82 -14.06
C VAL A 156 2.54 12.60 -13.49
N VAL A 157 1.92 13.42 -14.34
CA VAL A 157 0.65 14.06 -13.99
C VAL A 157 -0.46 13.05 -14.19
N VAL A 158 -0.96 12.45 -13.11
CA VAL A 158 -2.16 11.62 -13.16
C VAL A 158 -3.38 12.51 -13.40
N PRO A 159 -4.13 12.36 -14.50
CA PRO A 159 -5.29 13.19 -14.76
C PRO A 159 -6.32 13.09 -13.62
N PRO A 160 -6.78 14.23 -13.02
CA PRO A 160 -7.68 14.18 -11.86
C PRO A 160 -8.99 13.41 -12.10
N VAL A 161 -9.46 13.38 -13.35
CA VAL A 161 -10.64 12.61 -13.74
C VAL A 161 -10.41 11.10 -13.61
N ILE A 162 -9.19 10.61 -13.89
CA ILE A 162 -8.81 9.19 -13.72
C ILE A 162 -8.63 8.88 -12.24
N LEU A 163 -7.91 9.75 -11.51
CA LEU A 163 -7.69 9.58 -10.07
C LEU A 163 -9.01 9.40 -9.33
N ARG A 164 -9.96 10.32 -9.53
CA ARG A 164 -11.22 10.34 -8.77
C ARG A 164 -12.21 9.27 -9.21
N ASN A 165 -12.34 9.00 -10.52
CA ASN A 165 -13.40 8.14 -11.04
C ASN A 165 -12.99 6.69 -11.25
N ILE A 166 -11.68 6.38 -11.21
CA ILE A 166 -11.14 5.03 -11.35
C ILE A 166 -10.41 4.62 -10.06
N LEU A 167 -9.31 5.28 -9.71
CA LEU A 167 -8.45 4.83 -8.59
C LEU A 167 -9.14 4.96 -7.22
N GLU A 168 -9.91 6.02 -7.01
CA GLU A 168 -10.67 6.26 -5.76
C GLU A 168 -12.10 5.70 -5.79
N ASN A 169 -12.49 4.97 -6.85
CA ASN A 169 -13.85 4.47 -7.04
C ASN A 169 -13.94 2.95 -6.78
N PRO A 170 -14.68 2.50 -5.74
CA PRO A 170 -14.81 1.07 -5.43
C PRO A 170 -15.44 0.26 -6.55
N GLY A 171 -16.23 0.87 -7.45
CA GLY A 171 -16.78 0.17 -8.60
C GLY A 171 -15.71 -0.40 -9.56
N TRP A 172 -14.49 0.15 -9.51
CA TRP A 172 -13.36 -0.30 -10.33
C TRP A 172 -12.37 -1.21 -9.59
N TYR A 173 -12.09 -0.96 -8.30
CA TYR A 173 -11.04 -1.70 -7.58
C TYR A 173 -11.53 -2.84 -6.68
N THR A 174 -12.84 -2.98 -6.44
CA THR A 174 -13.37 -4.07 -5.59
C THR A 174 -13.61 -5.37 -6.36
N GLN A 175 -13.71 -5.29 -7.69
CA GLN A 175 -13.90 -6.46 -8.56
C GLN A 175 -12.59 -7.25 -8.67
N TYR A 176 -12.70 -8.57 -8.80
CA TYR A 176 -11.56 -9.46 -9.04
C TYR A 176 -11.43 -9.83 -10.53
N THR A 177 -10.57 -10.81 -10.81
CA THR A 177 -10.31 -11.35 -12.15
C THR A 177 -11.62 -11.59 -12.95
N PRO A 178 -11.69 -11.17 -14.22
CA PRO A 178 -12.88 -11.32 -15.08
C PRO A 178 -13.14 -12.75 -15.55
N TYR A 179 -13.36 -13.67 -14.60
CA TYR A 179 -13.76 -15.05 -14.91
C TYR A 179 -15.17 -15.15 -15.52
N GLN A 180 -16.04 -14.17 -15.23
CA GLN A 180 -17.39 -14.07 -15.79
C GLN A 180 -17.42 -12.86 -16.76
N PRO A 181 -17.14 -13.07 -18.05
CA PRO A 181 -16.94 -11.97 -19.00
C PRO A 181 -18.20 -11.13 -19.22
N GLU A 182 -19.39 -11.72 -19.15
CA GLU A 182 -20.68 -11.06 -19.42
C GLU A 182 -20.94 -9.89 -18.46
N ILE A 183 -20.51 -10.04 -17.20
CA ILE A 183 -20.65 -9.02 -16.16
C ILE A 183 -19.36 -8.21 -15.94
N SER A 184 -18.38 -8.36 -16.83
CA SER A 184 -17.03 -7.78 -16.69
C SER A 184 -16.57 -6.99 -17.92
N GLN A 185 -17.48 -6.74 -18.88
CA GLN A 185 -17.14 -6.11 -20.17
C GLN A 185 -16.43 -4.77 -20.02
N GLY A 186 -16.83 -3.91 -19.08
CA GLY A 186 -16.20 -2.59 -18.90
C GLY A 186 -14.70 -2.65 -18.61
N ARG A 187 -14.25 -3.56 -17.72
CA ARG A 187 -12.81 -3.71 -17.45
C ARG A 187 -12.08 -4.50 -18.53
N LEU A 188 -12.74 -5.48 -19.15
CA LEU A 188 -12.17 -6.22 -20.27
C LEU A 188 -11.88 -5.30 -21.47
N GLU A 189 -12.79 -4.36 -21.76
CA GLU A 189 -12.58 -3.34 -22.79
C GLU A 189 -11.41 -2.42 -22.43
N SER A 190 -11.31 -1.98 -21.17
CA SER A 190 -10.16 -1.17 -20.73
C SER A 190 -8.83 -1.93 -20.83
N LEU A 191 -8.81 -3.24 -20.55
CA LEU A 191 -7.62 -4.08 -20.72
C LEU A 191 -7.28 -4.29 -22.20
N LEU A 192 -8.28 -4.45 -23.07
CA LEU A 192 -8.07 -4.49 -24.50
C LEU A 192 -7.48 -3.18 -25.02
N ASN A 193 -7.95 -2.03 -24.52
CA ASN A 193 -7.37 -0.72 -24.85
C ASN A 193 -5.90 -0.63 -24.41
N PHE A 194 -5.55 -1.14 -23.22
CA PHE A 194 -4.15 -1.26 -22.79
C PHE A 194 -3.34 -2.12 -23.78
N GLN A 195 -3.87 -3.27 -24.18
CA GLN A 195 -3.19 -4.14 -25.15
C GLN A 195 -2.98 -3.45 -26.50
N THR A 196 -4.00 -2.76 -27.02
CA THR A 196 -3.90 -2.00 -28.26
C THR A 196 -2.83 -0.91 -28.17
N VAL A 197 -2.83 -0.11 -27.10
CA VAL A 197 -1.81 0.94 -26.91
C VAL A 197 -0.40 0.38 -26.89
N ILE A 198 -0.17 -0.73 -26.16
CA ILE A 198 1.16 -1.35 -26.09
C ILE A 198 1.55 -1.98 -27.44
N THR A 199 0.61 -2.62 -28.14
CA THR A 199 0.83 -3.17 -29.50
C THR A 199 1.23 -2.06 -30.47
N ASP A 200 0.49 -0.94 -30.48
CA ASP A 200 0.76 0.20 -31.37
C ASP A 200 2.11 0.87 -31.05
N LEU A 201 2.46 1.02 -29.77
CA LEU A 201 3.73 1.64 -29.36
C LEU A 201 4.95 0.76 -29.61
N THR A 202 4.83 -0.56 -29.44
CA THR A 202 5.95 -1.50 -29.59
C THR A 202 6.07 -2.03 -31.02
N GLY A 203 5.00 -1.97 -31.82
CA GLY A 203 4.93 -2.58 -33.14
C GLY A 203 4.93 -4.11 -33.12
N LEU A 204 4.76 -4.74 -31.95
CA LEU A 204 4.65 -6.19 -31.80
C LEU A 204 3.22 -6.65 -32.07
N PRO A 205 3.01 -7.89 -32.59
CA PRO A 205 1.69 -8.34 -33.04
C PRO A 205 0.70 -8.64 -31.90
N ALA A 206 1.19 -8.81 -30.68
CA ALA A 206 0.37 -9.15 -29.53
C ALA A 206 1.05 -8.73 -28.22
N THR A 207 0.23 -8.51 -27.20
CA THR A 207 0.66 -8.22 -25.83
C THR A 207 -0.33 -8.79 -24.83
N ASN A 208 0.13 -9.00 -23.59
CA ASN A 208 -0.72 -9.45 -22.50
C ASN A 208 -1.43 -8.27 -21.80
N ALA A 209 -2.23 -8.57 -20.78
CA ALA A 209 -3.00 -7.59 -20.03
C ALA A 209 -2.25 -7.06 -18.78
N SER A 210 -0.91 -6.91 -18.86
CA SER A 210 0.06 -6.50 -17.82
C SER A 210 0.88 -7.64 -17.16
N LEU A 211 1.99 -7.23 -16.53
CA LEU A 211 2.83 -8.00 -15.61
C LEU A 211 3.11 -7.13 -14.36
N LEU A 212 3.87 -7.66 -13.39
CA LEU A 212 4.08 -7.01 -12.09
C LEU A 212 4.93 -5.74 -12.18
N ASP A 213 6.10 -5.83 -12.82
CA ASP A 213 7.03 -4.72 -13.03
C ASP A 213 7.98 -5.01 -14.21
N GLU A 214 8.85 -4.05 -14.54
CA GLU A 214 9.82 -4.16 -15.65
C GLU A 214 10.81 -5.32 -15.45
N GLY A 215 11.39 -5.45 -14.25
CA GLY A 215 12.41 -6.46 -13.98
C GLY A 215 11.87 -7.88 -14.07
N THR A 216 10.67 -8.11 -13.52
CA THR A 216 9.97 -9.39 -13.64
C THR A 216 9.49 -9.66 -15.06
N ALA A 217 9.06 -8.65 -15.81
CA ALA A 217 8.75 -8.79 -17.23
C ALA A 217 9.98 -9.21 -18.06
N ALA A 218 11.14 -8.62 -17.79
CA ALA A 218 12.41 -9.06 -18.39
C ALA A 218 12.76 -10.51 -17.99
N GLY A 219 12.51 -10.89 -16.73
CA GLY A 219 12.62 -12.27 -16.26
C GLY A 219 11.72 -13.25 -17.03
N GLU A 220 10.47 -12.89 -17.28
CA GLU A 220 9.56 -13.71 -18.10
C GLU A 220 10.02 -13.78 -19.56
N ALA A 221 10.58 -12.69 -20.12
CA ALA A 221 11.17 -12.71 -21.46
C ALA A 221 12.35 -13.69 -21.55
N LEU A 222 13.22 -13.73 -20.53
CA LEU A 222 14.26 -14.74 -20.41
C LEU A 222 13.67 -16.16 -20.43
N VAL A 223 12.62 -16.42 -19.66
CA VAL A 223 11.98 -17.74 -19.59
C VAL A 223 11.38 -18.13 -20.93
N VAL A 224 10.73 -17.19 -21.63
CA VAL A 224 10.20 -17.41 -22.98
C VAL A 224 11.31 -17.76 -23.97
N CYS A 225 12.45 -17.07 -23.91
CA CYS A 225 13.62 -17.37 -24.74
C CYS A 225 14.20 -18.76 -24.45
N LEU A 226 14.38 -19.11 -23.18
CA LEU A 226 14.85 -20.44 -22.77
C LEU A 226 13.87 -21.55 -23.19
N GLY A 227 12.57 -21.35 -22.99
CA GLY A 227 11.54 -22.31 -23.36
C GLY A 227 11.39 -22.51 -24.87
N SER A 228 11.63 -21.45 -25.65
CA SER A 228 11.64 -21.51 -27.12
C SER A 228 12.92 -22.13 -27.69
N ALA A 229 13.96 -22.28 -26.87
CA ALA A 229 15.22 -22.83 -27.30
C ALA A 229 15.13 -24.35 -27.53
N ARG A 230 15.26 -24.77 -28.79
CA ARG A 230 15.12 -26.19 -29.19
C ARG A 230 16.21 -27.13 -28.66
N LYS A 231 17.36 -26.59 -28.23
CA LYS A 231 18.52 -27.36 -27.74
C LYS A 231 18.74 -27.01 -26.26
N LYS A 232 18.93 -28.04 -25.42
CA LYS A 232 19.28 -27.86 -23.99
C LYS A 232 20.60 -27.10 -23.77
N THR A 233 21.44 -27.00 -24.78
CA THR A 233 22.71 -26.25 -24.74
C THR A 233 22.52 -24.73 -24.80
N ARG A 234 21.32 -24.25 -25.15
CA ARG A 234 20.98 -22.83 -25.18
C ARG A 234 20.52 -22.37 -23.81
N ASN A 235 21.48 -22.08 -22.94
CA ASN A 235 21.25 -21.70 -21.56
C ASN A 235 21.89 -20.36 -21.18
N VAL A 236 22.43 -19.61 -22.15
CA VAL A 236 23.02 -18.29 -21.92
C VAL A 236 22.05 -17.21 -22.37
N PHE A 237 21.82 -16.20 -21.53
CA PHE A 237 21.03 -15.02 -21.86
C PHE A 237 21.90 -13.77 -21.73
N PHE A 238 21.93 -12.94 -22.76
CA PHE A 238 22.69 -11.69 -22.73
C PHE A 238 21.84 -10.54 -22.19
N ALA A 239 22.42 -9.65 -21.39
CA ALA A 239 21.78 -8.41 -20.97
C ALA A 239 22.73 -7.22 -21.17
N ASP A 240 22.23 -6.14 -21.76
CA ASP A 240 22.97 -4.89 -21.90
C ASP A 240 23.30 -4.31 -20.51
N GLU A 241 24.56 -3.88 -20.34
CA GLU A 241 25.03 -3.27 -19.08
C GLU A 241 24.31 -1.96 -18.74
N ASN A 242 23.68 -1.32 -19.74
CA ASN A 242 22.91 -0.09 -19.57
C ASN A 242 21.44 -0.32 -19.14
N CYS A 243 20.99 -1.58 -19.06
CA CYS A 243 19.71 -1.89 -18.43
C CYS A 243 19.67 -1.39 -16.98
N HIS A 244 18.46 -1.17 -16.45
CA HIS A 244 18.33 -0.70 -15.09
C HIS A 244 18.91 -1.71 -14.08
N PRO A 245 19.62 -1.26 -13.03
CA PRO A 245 20.34 -2.14 -12.12
C PRO A 245 19.42 -3.14 -11.41
N GLN A 246 18.19 -2.73 -11.07
CA GLN A 246 17.19 -3.64 -10.52
C GLN A 246 16.70 -4.69 -11.52
N THR A 247 16.64 -4.36 -12.82
CA THR A 247 16.26 -5.29 -13.88
C THR A 247 17.33 -6.37 -14.04
N LEU A 248 18.62 -5.99 -14.04
CA LEU A 248 19.73 -6.93 -14.05
C LEU A 248 19.73 -7.84 -12.81
N ALA A 249 19.48 -7.28 -11.61
CA ALA A 249 19.41 -8.05 -10.38
C ALA A 249 18.28 -9.11 -10.43
N VAL A 250 17.08 -8.74 -10.88
CA VAL A 250 15.96 -9.68 -11.05
C VAL A 250 16.27 -10.74 -12.10
N LEU A 251 16.91 -10.38 -13.21
CA LEU A 251 17.34 -11.34 -14.23
C LEU A 251 18.29 -12.39 -13.66
N HIS A 252 19.31 -11.98 -12.89
CA HIS A 252 20.22 -12.92 -12.24
C HIS A 252 19.47 -13.89 -11.31
N THR A 253 18.62 -13.37 -10.42
CA THR A 253 17.83 -14.22 -9.51
C THR A 253 16.89 -15.17 -10.26
N ARG A 254 16.26 -14.72 -11.34
CA ARG A 254 15.40 -15.58 -12.17
C ARG A 254 16.21 -16.64 -12.91
N ALA A 255 17.35 -16.28 -13.47
CA ALA A 255 18.21 -17.20 -14.21
C ALA A 255 18.74 -18.35 -13.34
N GLU A 256 19.07 -18.09 -12.07
CA GLU A 256 19.48 -19.11 -11.10
C GLU A 256 18.44 -20.23 -10.98
N GLY A 257 17.15 -19.89 -10.92
CA GLY A 257 16.06 -20.87 -10.81
C GLY A 257 15.92 -21.79 -12.04
N PHE A 258 16.41 -21.36 -13.19
CA PHE A 258 16.39 -22.13 -14.45
C PHE A 258 17.75 -22.70 -14.84
N GLY A 259 18.80 -22.48 -14.04
CA GLY A 259 20.17 -22.89 -14.39
C GLY A 259 20.71 -22.20 -15.65
N ALA A 260 20.25 -20.98 -15.91
CA ALA A 260 20.72 -20.16 -17.02
C ALA A 260 21.86 -19.23 -16.59
N GLU A 261 22.78 -18.96 -17.51
CA GLU A 261 23.89 -18.03 -17.33
C GLU A 261 23.51 -16.66 -17.90
N ILE A 262 23.64 -15.60 -17.11
CA ILE A 262 23.51 -14.22 -17.60
C ILE A 262 24.89 -13.68 -17.93
N VAL A 263 25.05 -13.19 -19.16
CA VAL A 263 26.24 -12.45 -19.60
C VAL A 263 25.86 -10.98 -19.75
N VAL A 264 26.57 -10.10 -19.03
CA VAL A 264 26.35 -8.65 -19.08
C VAL A 264 27.47 -7.97 -19.84
N GLY A 265 27.14 -7.02 -20.71
CA GLY A 265 28.13 -6.17 -21.39
C GLY A 265 27.51 -5.15 -22.32
N ASP A 266 28.33 -4.34 -22.98
CA ASP A 266 27.87 -3.40 -24.01
C ASP A 266 27.46 -4.15 -25.29
N TYR A 267 26.16 -4.10 -25.61
CA TYR A 267 25.59 -4.79 -26.76
C TYR A 267 26.20 -4.36 -28.11
N LYS A 268 26.81 -3.17 -28.19
CA LYS A 268 27.41 -2.65 -29.43
C LYS A 268 28.78 -3.25 -29.73
N THR A 269 29.51 -3.63 -28.69
CA THR A 269 30.90 -4.11 -28.79
C THR A 269 31.06 -5.59 -28.45
N PHE A 270 30.05 -6.19 -27.81
CA PHE A 270 30.07 -7.59 -27.43
C PHE A 270 30.11 -8.53 -28.64
N ASP A 271 31.05 -9.48 -28.63
CA ASP A 271 31.14 -10.52 -29.66
C ASP A 271 30.13 -11.66 -29.40
N PHE A 272 28.93 -11.53 -29.97
CA PHE A 272 27.90 -12.58 -29.87
C PHE A 272 28.31 -13.91 -30.51
N ALA A 273 29.26 -13.91 -31.46
CA ALA A 273 29.73 -15.15 -32.07
C ALA A 273 30.49 -16.03 -31.06
N SER A 274 31.11 -15.42 -30.05
CA SER A 274 31.80 -16.14 -28.96
C SER A 274 30.86 -17.05 -28.14
N LEU A 275 29.56 -16.70 -28.05
CA LEU A 275 28.56 -17.50 -27.36
C LEU A 275 28.04 -18.65 -28.23
N GLY A 276 28.26 -18.58 -29.54
CA GLY A 276 27.87 -19.60 -30.51
C GLY A 276 26.43 -20.09 -30.33
N ASP A 277 26.28 -21.41 -30.26
CA ASP A 277 24.99 -22.08 -30.16
C ASP A 277 24.38 -22.07 -28.73
N ARG A 278 25.02 -21.40 -27.76
CA ARG A 278 24.59 -21.34 -26.35
C ARG A 278 23.64 -20.18 -26.05
N LEU A 279 23.60 -19.16 -26.91
CA LEU A 279 22.74 -17.99 -26.73
C LEU A 279 21.26 -18.38 -26.91
N ALA A 280 20.47 -18.12 -25.89
CA ALA A 280 19.02 -18.34 -25.86
C ALA A 280 18.23 -17.07 -26.20
N GLY A 281 18.73 -15.90 -25.77
CA GLY A 281 18.09 -14.61 -25.98
C GLY A 281 18.96 -13.45 -25.50
N ALA A 282 18.50 -12.23 -25.77
CA ALA A 282 19.17 -11.00 -25.38
C ALA A 282 18.15 -9.95 -24.92
N LEU A 283 18.51 -9.18 -23.90
CA LEU A 283 17.82 -7.96 -23.50
C LEU A 283 18.73 -6.76 -23.77
N VAL A 284 18.18 -5.73 -24.39
CA VAL A 284 18.87 -4.47 -24.71
C VAL A 284 18.09 -3.29 -24.15
N SER A 285 18.82 -2.22 -23.79
CA SER A 285 18.23 -0.96 -23.29
C SER A 285 17.83 0.00 -24.41
#